data_AF-A0A9D2FPJ8-F1
#
_entry.id   AF-A0A9D2FPJ8-F1
#
_cell.length_a   1.000
_cell.length_b   1.000
_cell.length_c   1.000
_cell.angle_alpha   90.00
_cell.angle_beta   90.00
_cell.angle_gamma   90.00
#
_symmetry.space_group_name_H-M   'P 1'
#
loop_
_entity.id
_entity.type
_entity.pdbx_description
1 polymer ?
#
loop_
_entity_poly.entity_id
_entity_poly.type
_entity_poly.pdbx_seq_one_letter_code
_entity_poly.pdbx_strand_id
1 'polypeptide(L)'
;MKTLGEVLEITEKTDREDKCRKIYRYLVSRFIEEKTGLRKIDEKLKNQEKPPLPVPWEEMEEFQRQDYLDMEYFYLRNPVHTESLDEEAMEALEELLENNSGEAAARAGRVVEETYKKVLAFSDEAVGQVQLFPSLAGEGIVPADALVLVLAAVPDYDEQGNLKDRQQEESRLRLLVSLKNQLEPILTRRMDMPVRILIQEP
;
A
#
# COMPACT_ATOMS: atom_id res chain seq x y z
N MET A 1 -5.03 -0.64 -13.29
CA MET A 1 -4.25 -1.72 -12.64
C MET A 1 -3.13 -2.15 -13.54
N LYS A 2 -1.89 -1.84 -13.17
CA LYS A 2 -0.73 -2.30 -13.94
C LYS A 2 -0.72 -3.82 -14.01
N THR A 3 -0.56 -4.36 -15.20
CA THR A 3 -0.42 -5.78 -15.48
C THR A 3 1.00 -6.23 -15.18
N LEU A 4 1.19 -7.55 -14.99
CA LEU A 4 2.53 -8.12 -14.88
C LEU A 4 3.40 -7.74 -16.09
N GLY A 5 2.86 -7.78 -17.31
CA GLY A 5 3.58 -7.39 -18.52
C GLY A 5 4.12 -5.95 -18.49
N GLU A 6 3.32 -4.98 -18.04
CA GLU A 6 3.76 -3.58 -17.90
C GLU A 6 4.86 -3.43 -16.84
N VAL A 7 4.83 -4.23 -15.77
CA VAL A 7 5.92 -4.25 -14.77
C VAL A 7 7.20 -4.82 -15.37
N LEU A 8 7.09 -5.92 -16.13
CA LEU A 8 8.24 -6.57 -16.78
C LEU A 8 8.96 -5.61 -17.75
N GLU A 9 8.22 -4.88 -18.58
CA GLU A 9 8.79 -3.89 -19.52
C GLU A 9 9.57 -2.77 -18.82
N ILE A 10 9.11 -2.32 -17.65
CA ILE A 10 9.79 -1.29 -16.85
C ILE A 10 11.09 -1.83 -16.23
N THR A 11 11.17 -3.14 -15.99
CA THR A 11 12.30 -3.79 -15.31
C THR A 11 13.47 -4.14 -16.23
N GLU A 12 13.32 -4.15 -17.56
CA GLU A 12 14.40 -4.58 -18.49
C GLU A 12 15.71 -3.78 -18.38
N LYS A 13 15.66 -2.54 -17.86
CA LYS A 13 16.79 -1.59 -17.81
C LYS A 13 17.43 -1.43 -16.44
N THR A 14 17.04 -2.21 -15.44
CA THR A 14 17.46 -2.03 -14.04
C THR A 14 18.29 -3.22 -13.53
N ASP A 15 19.07 -3.02 -12.47
CA ASP A 15 19.84 -4.09 -11.84
C ASP A 15 18.93 -5.15 -11.20
N ARG A 16 19.50 -6.32 -10.90
CA ARG A 16 18.80 -7.49 -10.34
C ARG A 16 17.95 -7.14 -9.12
N GLU A 17 18.51 -6.36 -8.20
CA GLU A 17 17.86 -6.01 -6.95
C GLU A 17 16.61 -5.17 -7.19
N ASP A 18 16.72 -4.12 -8.03
CA ASP A 18 15.58 -3.29 -8.37
C ASP A 18 14.49 -4.05 -9.15
N LYS A 19 14.89 -5.01 -10.00
CA LYS A 19 13.93 -5.91 -10.68
C LYS A 19 13.14 -6.72 -9.66
N CYS A 20 13.84 -7.40 -8.75
CA CYS A 20 13.24 -8.22 -7.69
C CYS A 20 12.35 -7.38 -6.77
N ARG A 21 12.79 -6.18 -6.38
CA ARG A 21 12.00 -5.24 -5.58
C ARG A 21 10.69 -4.85 -6.26
N LYS A 22 10.72 -4.54 -7.56
CA LYS A 22 9.52 -4.15 -8.32
C LYS A 22 8.54 -5.31 -8.45
N ILE A 23 9.00 -6.51 -8.80
CA ILE A 23 8.12 -7.68 -8.91
C ILE A 23 7.57 -8.10 -7.56
N TYR A 24 8.38 -8.07 -6.50
CA TYR A 24 7.91 -8.33 -5.15
C TYR A 24 6.83 -7.31 -4.75
N ARG A 25 7.05 -6.01 -4.97
CA ARG A 25 6.06 -4.97 -4.68
C ARG A 25 4.75 -5.18 -5.43
N TYR A 26 4.81 -5.61 -6.69
CA TYR A 26 3.63 -5.97 -7.47
C TYR A 26 2.90 -7.18 -6.85
N LEU A 27 3.61 -8.28 -6.58
CA LEU A 27 3.03 -9.51 -6.06
C LEU A 27 2.46 -9.32 -4.64
N VAL A 28 3.18 -8.63 -3.76
CA VAL A 28 2.70 -8.35 -2.40
C VAL A 28 1.48 -7.45 -2.42
N SER A 29 1.36 -6.52 -3.38
CA SER A 29 0.15 -5.72 -3.55
C SER A 29 -1.06 -6.59 -3.91
N ARG A 30 -0.89 -7.57 -4.81
CA ARG A 30 -1.95 -8.54 -5.16
C ARG A 30 -2.32 -9.43 -3.98
N PHE A 31 -1.32 -9.92 -3.26
CA PHE A 31 -1.50 -10.70 -2.04
C PHE A 31 -2.28 -9.93 -0.97
N ILE A 32 -1.91 -8.67 -0.70
CA ILE A 32 -2.64 -7.79 0.22
C ILE A 32 -4.08 -7.60 -0.27
N GLU A 33 -4.28 -7.24 -1.54
CA GLU A 33 -5.61 -7.03 -2.11
C GLU A 33 -6.51 -8.26 -1.93
N GLU A 34 -6.03 -9.45 -2.28
CA GLU A 34 -6.77 -10.70 -2.20
C GLU A 34 -7.10 -11.07 -0.75
N LYS A 35 -6.10 -11.02 0.13
CA LYS A 35 -6.24 -11.40 1.55
C LYS A 35 -7.18 -10.45 2.28
N THR A 36 -7.16 -9.16 1.95
CA THR A 36 -7.92 -8.13 2.66
C THR A 36 -9.27 -7.83 2.04
N GLY A 37 -9.43 -8.00 0.73
CA GLY A 37 -10.59 -7.53 -0.03
C GLY A 37 -10.68 -6.01 -0.13
N LEU A 38 -9.57 -5.29 0.08
CA LEU A 38 -9.53 -3.82 0.11
C LEU A 38 -10.11 -3.16 -1.14
N ARG A 39 -9.95 -3.76 -2.33
CA ARG A 39 -10.54 -3.22 -3.56
C ARG A 39 -12.06 -3.05 -3.47
N LYS A 40 -12.76 -3.98 -2.82
CA LYS A 40 -14.22 -3.87 -2.66
C LYS A 40 -14.62 -2.69 -1.77
N ILE A 41 -13.73 -2.27 -0.87
CA ILE A 41 -13.96 -1.12 0.01
C ILE A 41 -13.64 0.17 -0.74
N ASP A 42 -12.54 0.19 -1.49
CA ASP A 42 -12.16 1.31 -2.36
C ASP A 42 -13.26 1.63 -3.38
N GLU A 43 -13.76 0.61 -4.08
CA GLU A 43 -14.89 0.76 -5.01
C GLU A 43 -16.17 1.23 -4.31
N LYS A 44 -16.41 0.83 -3.06
CA LYS A 44 -17.56 1.31 -2.29
C LYS A 44 -17.43 2.77 -1.89
N LEU A 45 -16.22 3.26 -1.64
CA LEU A 45 -15.95 4.68 -1.38
C LEU A 45 -16.23 5.51 -2.63
N LYS A 46 -15.72 5.05 -3.77
CA LYS A 46 -15.88 5.68 -5.08
C LYS A 46 -17.35 5.83 -5.51
N ASN A 47 -18.16 4.81 -5.23
CA ASN A 47 -19.55 4.74 -5.67
C ASN A 47 -20.56 5.31 -4.66
N GLN A 48 -20.12 6.10 -3.67
CA GLN A 48 -21.05 6.82 -2.79
C GLN A 48 -21.75 7.95 -3.55
N GLU A 49 -22.90 8.41 -3.04
CA GLU A 49 -23.60 9.59 -3.60
C GLU A 49 -22.71 10.84 -3.58
N LYS A 50 -21.87 10.95 -2.54
CA LYS A 50 -20.86 12.00 -2.40
C LYS A 50 -19.51 11.35 -2.05
N PRO A 51 -18.76 10.86 -3.04
CA PRO A 51 -17.48 10.21 -2.78
C PRO A 51 -16.46 11.23 -2.29
N PRO A 52 -15.50 10.82 -1.43
CA PRO A 52 -14.32 11.63 -1.17
C PRO A 52 -13.57 11.94 -2.47
N LEU A 53 -12.91 13.09 -2.55
CA LEU A 53 -12.08 13.41 -3.71
C LEU A 53 -10.75 12.67 -3.60
N PRO A 54 -10.30 11.95 -4.65
CA PRO A 54 -8.96 11.38 -4.66
C PRO A 54 -7.89 12.47 -4.72
N VAL A 55 -6.67 12.11 -4.32
CA VAL A 55 -5.51 13.01 -4.45
C VAL A 55 -5.16 13.18 -5.94
N PRO A 56 -5.05 14.41 -6.45
CA PRO A 56 -4.58 14.66 -7.81
C PRO A 56 -3.16 14.14 -8.03
N TRP A 57 -2.83 13.70 -9.25
CA TRP A 57 -1.53 13.07 -9.57
C TRP A 57 -0.33 13.94 -9.17
N GLU A 58 -0.43 15.24 -9.41
CA GLU A 58 0.55 16.28 -9.10
C GLU A 58 0.80 16.43 -7.59
N GLU A 59 -0.18 16.10 -6.76
CA GLU A 59 -0.13 16.16 -5.29
C GLU A 59 0.20 14.81 -4.65
N MET A 60 0.12 13.70 -5.41
CA MET A 60 0.46 12.37 -4.91
C MET A 60 1.92 12.30 -4.45
N GLU A 61 2.12 11.73 -3.27
CA GLU A 61 3.46 11.41 -2.77
C GLU A 61 4.13 10.29 -3.59
N GLU A 62 5.45 10.17 -3.47
CA GLU A 62 6.23 9.17 -4.19
C GLU A 62 5.72 7.73 -3.97
N PHE A 63 5.38 7.38 -2.73
CA PHE A 63 4.85 6.06 -2.38
C PHE A 63 3.52 5.77 -3.08
N GLN A 64 2.64 6.77 -3.20
CA GLN A 64 1.36 6.64 -3.88
C GLN A 64 1.54 6.49 -5.40
N ARG A 65 2.45 7.26 -6.02
CA ARG A 65 2.73 7.16 -7.47
C ARG A 65 3.36 5.83 -7.88
N GLN A 66 4.15 5.23 -6.98
CA GLN A 66 4.86 3.98 -7.22
C GLN A 66 4.12 2.74 -6.71
N ASP A 67 2.97 2.91 -6.08
CA ASP A 67 2.16 1.81 -5.56
C ASP A 67 1.60 0.92 -6.69
N TYR A 68 1.40 -0.36 -6.36
CA TYR A 68 0.81 -1.36 -7.26
C TYR A 68 -0.53 -1.91 -6.77
N LEU A 69 -1.03 -1.46 -5.60
CA LEU A 69 -2.43 -1.68 -5.21
C LEU A 69 -3.35 -1.05 -6.24
N ASP A 70 -3.00 0.10 -6.85
CA ASP A 70 -3.81 0.72 -7.91
C ASP A 70 -5.27 0.93 -7.43
N MET A 71 -5.39 1.52 -6.26
CA MET A 71 -6.66 1.90 -5.63
C MET A 71 -6.73 3.42 -5.59
N GLU A 72 -7.95 3.96 -5.62
CA GLU A 72 -8.16 5.41 -5.72
C GLU A 72 -7.88 6.12 -4.40
N TYR A 73 -8.20 5.45 -3.28
CA TYR A 73 -8.07 6.02 -1.93
C TYR A 73 -7.02 5.30 -1.07
N PHE A 74 -6.62 4.08 -1.41
CA PHE A 74 -5.65 3.31 -0.64
C PHE A 74 -4.31 3.16 -1.36
N TYR A 75 -3.20 3.35 -0.64
CA TYR A 75 -1.89 2.95 -1.15
C TYR A 75 -1.00 2.37 -0.04
N LEU A 76 -0.01 1.56 -0.43
CA LEU A 76 0.95 0.96 0.47
C LEU A 76 2.07 1.95 0.82
N ARG A 77 2.26 2.22 2.11
CA ARG A 77 3.34 3.10 2.60
C ARG A 77 4.63 2.36 2.90
N ASN A 78 4.56 1.05 3.13
CA ASN A 78 5.75 0.27 3.47
C ASN A 78 6.80 0.39 2.36
N PRO A 79 8.09 0.50 2.74
CA PRO A 79 9.17 0.12 1.84
C PRO A 79 9.10 -1.37 1.50
N VAL A 80 9.84 -1.77 0.47
CA VAL A 80 10.01 -3.18 0.10
C VAL A 80 11.50 -3.49 0.15
N HIS A 81 11.89 -4.23 1.18
CA HIS A 81 13.27 -4.57 1.50
C HIS A 81 13.64 -5.95 0.96
N THR A 82 13.89 -6.06 -0.35
CA THR A 82 14.27 -7.35 -0.97
C THR A 82 15.65 -7.84 -0.55
N GLU A 83 16.49 -6.98 0.03
CA GLU A 83 17.75 -7.36 0.68
C GLU A 83 17.56 -8.34 1.86
N SER A 84 16.32 -8.47 2.36
CA SER A 84 15.94 -9.45 3.36
C SER A 84 15.67 -10.85 2.81
N LEU A 85 15.58 -11.02 1.49
CA LEU A 85 15.35 -12.31 0.85
C LEU A 85 16.66 -13.10 0.76
N ASP A 86 16.56 -14.43 0.84
CA ASP A 86 17.67 -15.30 0.50
C ASP A 86 17.77 -15.51 -1.02
N GLU A 87 18.86 -16.13 -1.46
CA GLU A 87 19.14 -16.33 -2.87
C GLU A 87 18.06 -17.18 -3.57
N GLU A 88 17.52 -18.19 -2.89
CA GLU A 88 16.47 -19.06 -3.44
C GLU A 88 15.17 -18.26 -3.68
N ALA A 89 14.80 -17.39 -2.74
CA ALA A 89 13.67 -16.48 -2.90
C ALA A 89 13.89 -15.48 -4.05
N MET A 90 15.10 -14.94 -4.20
CA MET A 90 15.45 -14.03 -5.29
C MET A 90 15.37 -14.73 -6.65
N GLU A 91 15.95 -15.93 -6.77
CA GLU A 91 15.88 -16.76 -7.98
C GLU A 91 14.42 -17.07 -8.39
N ALA A 92 13.54 -17.35 -7.42
CA ALA A 92 12.13 -17.61 -7.71
C ALA A 92 11.39 -16.38 -8.25
N LEU A 93 11.76 -15.17 -7.82
CA LEU A 93 11.22 -13.92 -8.39
C LEU A 93 11.76 -13.68 -9.81
N GLU A 94 13.04 -13.96 -10.04
CA GLU A 94 13.66 -13.84 -11.36
C GLU A 94 13.09 -14.84 -12.36
N GLU A 95 12.84 -16.07 -11.94
CA GLU A 95 12.22 -17.10 -12.78
C GLU A 95 10.87 -16.61 -13.31
N LEU A 96 10.09 -15.88 -12.50
CA LEU A 96 8.83 -15.28 -12.96
C LEU A 96 9.06 -14.17 -14.01
N LEU A 97 10.14 -13.40 -13.88
CA LEU A 97 10.50 -12.35 -14.85
C LEU A 97 10.91 -12.96 -16.20
N GLU A 98 11.70 -14.04 -16.17
CA GLU A 98 12.23 -14.70 -17.35
C GLU A 98 11.21 -15.64 -18.01
N ASN A 99 10.40 -16.29 -17.18
CA ASN A 99 9.46 -17.34 -17.56
C ASN A 99 8.13 -17.16 -16.82
N ASN A 100 7.25 -16.35 -17.40
CA ASN A 100 5.90 -16.07 -16.89
C ASN A 100 4.94 -17.27 -17.02
N SER A 101 5.32 -18.41 -16.44
CA SER A 101 4.55 -19.63 -16.37
C SER A 101 3.77 -19.72 -15.06
N GLY A 102 2.73 -20.56 -15.04
CA GLY A 102 1.95 -20.80 -13.82
C GLY A 102 2.78 -21.40 -12.67
N GLU A 103 3.82 -22.18 -12.98
CA GLU A 103 4.72 -22.75 -11.98
C GLU A 103 5.62 -21.68 -11.35
N ALA A 104 6.23 -20.82 -12.17
CA ALA A 104 7.04 -19.70 -11.71
C ALA A 104 6.20 -18.73 -10.87
N ALA A 105 4.97 -18.42 -11.31
CA ALA A 105 4.04 -17.59 -10.55
C ALA A 105 3.69 -18.20 -9.18
N ALA A 106 3.49 -19.52 -9.10
CA ALA A 106 3.21 -20.21 -7.85
C ALA A 106 4.42 -20.19 -6.89
N ARG A 107 5.65 -20.32 -7.41
CA ARG A 107 6.88 -20.21 -6.62
C ARG A 107 7.04 -18.80 -6.05
N ALA A 108 6.95 -17.77 -6.90
CA ALA A 108 7.03 -16.38 -6.48
C ALA A 108 5.91 -16.00 -5.47
N GLY A 109 4.70 -16.54 -5.65
CA GLY A 109 3.60 -16.37 -4.70
C GLY A 109 3.91 -16.93 -3.31
N ARG A 110 4.52 -18.12 -3.23
CA ARG A 110 4.97 -18.71 -1.95
C ARG A 110 6.02 -17.85 -1.27
N VAL A 111 7.01 -17.35 -2.03
CA VAL A 111 8.02 -16.42 -1.52
C VAL A 111 7.34 -15.24 -0.84
N VAL A 112 6.37 -14.59 -1.49
CA VAL A 112 5.63 -13.47 -0.90
C VAL A 112 4.88 -13.88 0.36
N GLU A 113 4.13 -14.98 0.33
CA GLU A 113 3.34 -15.44 1.47
C GLU A 113 4.21 -15.75 2.71
N GLU A 114 5.40 -16.29 2.50
CA GLU A 114 6.32 -16.67 3.57
C GLU A 114 7.13 -15.46 4.11
N THR A 115 7.36 -14.44 3.29
CA THR A 115 8.34 -13.37 3.61
C THR A 115 7.75 -11.98 3.80
N TYR A 116 6.48 -11.71 3.45
CA TYR A 116 5.93 -10.34 3.41
C TYR A 116 6.08 -9.57 4.73
N LYS A 117 5.94 -10.24 5.89
CA LYS A 117 6.09 -9.56 7.19
C LYS A 117 7.50 -9.00 7.38
N LYS A 118 8.52 -9.74 6.95
CA LYS A 118 9.93 -9.33 7.02
C LYS A 118 10.24 -8.25 5.98
N VAL A 119 9.82 -8.48 4.74
CA VAL A 119 10.13 -7.59 3.61
C VAL A 119 9.45 -6.22 3.72
N LEU A 120 8.29 -6.15 4.37
CA LEU A 120 7.55 -4.89 4.59
C LEU A 120 7.89 -4.19 5.90
N ALA A 121 8.70 -4.78 6.79
CA ALA A 121 9.05 -4.14 8.05
C ALA A 121 9.86 -2.86 7.81
N PHE A 122 9.65 -1.82 8.63
CA PHE A 122 10.41 -0.57 8.55
C PHE A 122 11.80 -0.67 9.20
N SER A 123 12.07 -1.78 9.88
CA SER A 123 13.34 -2.05 10.54
C SER A 123 13.59 -3.55 10.61
N ASP A 124 14.86 -3.95 10.47
CA ASP A 124 15.32 -5.32 10.75
C ASP A 124 15.08 -5.72 12.20
N GLU A 125 15.12 -4.75 13.12
CA GLU A 125 14.68 -4.91 14.49
C GLU A 125 13.15 -4.73 14.51
N ALA A 126 12.43 -5.84 14.34
CA ALA A 126 10.96 -5.91 14.40
C ALA A 126 10.36 -5.53 15.78
N VAL A 127 11.14 -4.89 16.65
CA VAL A 127 10.76 -4.49 18.01
C VAL A 127 10.87 -2.98 18.13
N GLY A 128 9.73 -2.32 18.35
CA GLY A 128 9.68 -0.90 18.66
C GLY A 128 8.68 -0.14 17.81
N GLN A 129 8.86 1.18 17.79
CA GLN A 129 8.03 2.11 17.04
C GLN A 129 8.90 2.92 16.08
N VAL A 130 8.38 3.19 14.90
CA VAL A 130 9.00 4.05 13.89
C VAL A 130 8.12 5.28 13.69
N GLN A 131 8.76 6.44 13.58
CA GLN A 131 8.08 7.69 13.24
C GLN A 131 8.18 7.93 11.74
N LEU A 132 7.05 7.84 11.04
CA LEU A 132 6.96 8.05 9.59
C LEU A 132 6.84 9.54 9.25
N PHE A 133 6.18 10.32 10.11
CA PHE A 133 6.12 11.77 10.05
C PHE A 133 5.83 12.34 11.44
N PRO A 134 6.19 13.61 11.69
CA PRO A 134 5.82 14.29 12.94
C PRO A 134 4.31 14.57 12.96
N SER A 135 3.60 14.16 14.02
CA SER A 135 2.25 14.63 14.30
C SER A 135 2.05 14.87 15.81
N LEU A 136 1.26 15.87 16.16
CA LEU A 136 0.98 16.24 17.56
C LEU A 136 0.21 15.14 18.30
N ALA A 137 -0.60 14.36 17.58
CA ALA A 137 -1.40 13.27 18.12
C ALA A 137 -0.71 11.89 18.01
N GLY A 138 0.50 11.82 17.47
CA GLY A 138 1.28 10.58 17.35
C GLY A 138 0.79 9.62 16.26
N GLU A 139 -0.05 10.06 15.32
CA GLU A 139 -0.56 9.22 14.23
C GLU A 139 0.56 8.71 13.32
N GLY A 140 1.62 9.50 13.18
CA GLY A 140 2.82 9.12 12.43
C GLY A 140 3.69 8.07 13.14
N ILE A 141 3.33 7.62 14.35
CA ILE A 141 4.07 6.60 15.11
C ILE A 141 3.39 5.25 14.96
N VAL A 142 4.10 4.29 14.35
CA VAL A 142 3.60 2.94 14.03
C VAL A 142 4.57 1.87 14.55
N PRO A 143 4.11 0.63 14.83
CA PRO A 143 5.01 -0.49 15.10
C PRO A 143 5.99 -0.71 13.93
N ALA A 144 7.23 -1.06 14.23
CA ALA A 144 8.27 -1.27 13.21
C ALA A 144 7.94 -2.40 12.23
N ASP A 145 7.19 -3.40 12.69
CA ASP A 145 6.74 -4.59 11.95
C ASP A 145 5.34 -4.43 11.33
N ALA A 146 4.79 -3.22 11.31
CA ALA A 146 3.43 -2.99 10.83
C ALA A 146 3.32 -2.91 9.30
N LEU A 147 2.23 -3.45 8.76
CA LEU A 147 1.73 -3.08 7.45
C LEU A 147 1.03 -1.72 7.58
N VAL A 148 1.48 -0.74 6.82
CA VAL A 148 0.97 0.63 6.83
C VAL A 148 0.34 0.93 5.48
N LEU A 149 -0.96 1.16 5.52
CA LEU A 149 -1.73 1.69 4.40
C LEU A 149 -1.99 3.17 4.65
N VAL A 150 -2.15 3.93 3.58
CA VAL A 150 -2.66 5.30 3.67
C VAL A 150 -4.02 5.34 3.00
N LEU A 151 -4.98 5.95 3.69
CA LEU A 151 -6.28 6.33 3.18
C LEU A 151 -6.22 7.82 2.82
N ALA A 152 -6.09 8.10 1.53
CA ALA A 152 -5.83 9.43 1.00
C ALA A 152 -7.03 9.97 0.25
N ALA A 153 -7.55 11.09 0.74
CA ALA A 153 -8.61 11.85 0.08
C ALA A 153 -8.49 13.32 0.47
N VAL A 154 -8.74 14.23 -0.47
CA VAL A 154 -8.59 15.67 -0.26
C VAL A 154 -9.92 16.36 0.06
N PRO A 155 -9.90 17.49 0.79
CA PRO A 155 -11.04 18.38 0.91
C PRO A 155 -11.39 19.02 -0.44
N ASP A 156 -12.65 19.41 -0.60
CA ASP A 156 -13.12 20.12 -1.79
C ASP A 156 -13.01 21.64 -1.59
N TYR A 157 -12.02 22.26 -2.23
CA TYR A 157 -11.77 23.69 -2.18
C TYR A 157 -12.34 24.41 -3.41
N ASP A 158 -12.79 25.65 -3.23
CA ASP A 158 -13.12 26.57 -4.32
C ASP A 158 -11.85 27.20 -4.95
N GLU A 159 -12.03 27.99 -6.00
CA GLU A 159 -10.93 28.67 -6.71
C GLU A 159 -10.15 29.66 -5.82
N GLN A 160 -10.68 30.01 -4.66
CA GLN A 160 -10.09 30.94 -3.69
C GLN A 160 -9.38 30.21 -2.55
N GLY A 161 -9.39 28.87 -2.55
CA GLY A 161 -8.78 28.02 -1.53
C GLY A 161 -9.64 27.86 -0.27
N ASN A 162 -10.92 28.20 -0.30
CA ASN A 162 -11.84 27.97 0.81
C ASN A 162 -12.57 26.64 0.65
N LEU A 163 -12.91 25.98 1.76
CA LEU A 163 -13.76 24.80 1.72
C LEU A 163 -15.11 25.15 1.09
N LYS A 164 -15.51 24.42 0.05
CA LYS A 164 -16.81 24.61 -0.60
C LYS A 164 -17.96 24.33 0.36
N ASP A 165 -17.82 23.28 1.17
CA ASP A 165 -18.82 22.86 2.15
C ASP A 165 -18.13 22.27 3.40
N ARG A 166 -18.21 23.02 4.50
CA ARG A 166 -17.64 22.61 5.79
C ARG A 166 -18.34 21.38 6.38
N GLN A 167 -19.65 21.25 6.21
CA GLN A 167 -20.39 20.10 6.73
C GLN A 167 -20.06 18.83 5.96
N GLN A 168 -19.86 18.95 4.64
CA GLN A 168 -19.37 17.85 3.81
C GLN A 168 -17.97 17.43 4.24
N GLU A 169 -17.07 18.38 4.50
CA GLU A 169 -15.72 18.11 4.98
C GLU A 169 -15.70 17.39 6.34
N GLU A 170 -16.50 17.86 7.31
CA GLU A 170 -16.66 17.17 8.60
C GLU A 170 -17.25 15.76 8.44
N SER A 171 -18.07 15.54 7.41
CA SER A 171 -18.64 14.22 7.11
C SER A 171 -17.61 13.30 6.45
N ARG A 172 -16.76 13.83 5.56
CA ARG A 172 -15.62 13.13 4.96
C ARG A 172 -14.66 12.64 6.04
N LEU A 173 -14.20 13.53 6.93
CA LEU A 173 -13.28 13.17 8.01
C LEU A 173 -13.86 12.07 8.92
N ARG A 174 -15.13 12.19 9.31
CA ARG A 174 -15.82 11.16 10.12
C ARG A 174 -15.88 9.81 9.40
N LEU A 175 -16.13 9.81 8.09
CA LEU A 175 -16.12 8.60 7.27
C LEU A 175 -14.73 7.94 7.28
N LEU A 176 -13.67 8.70 6.98
CA LEU A 176 -12.31 8.15 6.91
C LEU A 176 -11.84 7.60 8.27
N VAL A 177 -12.08 8.34 9.36
CA VAL A 177 -11.75 7.89 10.73
C VAL A 177 -12.55 6.63 11.10
N SER A 178 -13.84 6.58 10.76
CA SER A 178 -14.66 5.39 11.00
C SER A 178 -14.15 4.19 10.21
N LEU A 179 -13.78 4.37 8.94
CA LEU A 179 -13.22 3.30 8.11
C LEU A 179 -11.89 2.79 8.68
N LYS A 180 -10.96 3.69 8.99
CA LYS A 180 -9.69 3.35 9.66
C LYS A 180 -9.94 2.46 10.88
N ASN A 181 -10.79 2.94 11.81
CA ASN A 181 -11.03 2.26 13.09
C ASN A 181 -11.72 0.89 12.92
N GLN A 182 -12.52 0.72 11.87
CA GLN A 182 -13.15 -0.57 11.56
C GLN A 182 -12.17 -1.52 10.86
N LEU A 183 -11.36 -1.02 9.92
CA LEU A 183 -10.52 -1.83 9.06
C LEU A 183 -9.25 -2.30 9.77
N GLU A 184 -8.54 -1.46 10.52
CA GLU A 184 -7.30 -1.84 11.21
C GLU A 184 -7.39 -3.18 11.98
N PRO A 185 -8.39 -3.43 12.86
CA PRO A 185 -8.49 -4.71 13.56
C PRO A 185 -8.86 -5.88 12.64
N ILE A 186 -9.64 -5.65 11.58
CA ILE A 186 -9.99 -6.69 10.60
C ILE A 186 -8.75 -7.08 9.80
N LEU A 187 -8.04 -6.10 9.26
CA LEU A 187 -6.85 -6.29 8.46
C LEU A 187 -5.73 -6.91 9.29
N THR A 188 -5.55 -6.48 10.54
CA THR A 188 -4.56 -7.08 11.47
C THR A 188 -4.76 -8.58 11.60
N ARG A 189 -6.01 -9.03 11.79
CA ARG A 189 -6.32 -10.47 11.88
C ARG A 189 -6.08 -11.21 10.57
N ARG A 190 -6.43 -10.61 9.44
CA ARG A 190 -6.26 -11.24 8.12
C ARG A 190 -4.80 -11.32 7.69
N MET A 191 -4.03 -10.27 7.98
CA MET A 191 -2.62 -10.17 7.64
C MET A 191 -1.73 -10.81 8.71
N ASP A 192 -2.27 -11.22 9.86
CA ASP A 192 -1.49 -11.84 10.95
C ASP A 192 -0.25 -11.00 11.34
N MET A 193 -0.38 -9.68 11.27
CA MET A 193 0.65 -8.70 11.61
C MET A 193 -0.05 -7.39 11.98
N PRO A 194 0.58 -6.47 12.74
CA PRO A 194 -0.01 -5.17 13.02
C PRO A 194 -0.35 -4.43 11.71
N VAL A 195 -1.57 -3.91 11.60
CA VAL A 195 -1.97 -3.05 10.48
C VAL A 195 -2.32 -1.67 11.00
N ARG A 196 -1.76 -0.64 10.36
CA ARG A 196 -2.09 0.76 10.61
C ARG A 196 -2.58 1.41 9.32
N ILE A 197 -3.65 2.19 9.42
CA ILE A 197 -4.17 2.99 8.31
C ILE A 197 -3.99 4.45 8.70
N LEU A 198 -3.13 5.15 7.98
CA LEU A 198 -2.92 6.59 8.16
C LEU A 198 -3.93 7.33 7.28
N ILE A 199 -4.47 8.44 7.78
CA ILE A 199 -5.29 9.32 6.95
C ILE A 199 -4.37 10.42 6.45
N GLN A 200 -4.28 10.57 5.14
CA GLN A 200 -3.56 11.69 4.56
C GLN A 200 -4.47 12.91 4.63
N GLU A 201 -4.11 13.86 5.48
CA GLU A 201 -4.67 15.20 5.49
C GLU A 201 -3.73 16.10 4.69
N PRO A 202 -4.21 16.80 3.64
CA PRO A 202 -3.40 17.74 2.87
C PRO A 202 -3.07 19.02 3.64
#